data_AF-A0A7W0V302-F1
#
_entry.id   AF-A0A7W0V302-F1
#
_cell.length_a   1.000
_cell.length_b   1.000
_cell.length_c   1.000
_cell.angle_alpha   90.00
_cell.angle_beta   90.00
_cell.angle_gamma   90.00
#
_symmetry.space_group_name_H-M   'P 1'
#
loop_
_entity.id
_entity.type
_entity.pdbx_description
1 polymer ?
#
loop_
_entity_poly.entity_id
_entity_poly.type
_entity_poly.pdbx_seq_one_letter_code
_entity_poly.pdbx_strand_id
1 'polypeptide(L)'
;MSARQAVKCLRLNEPLEATISVAREPRLAAAPEPATCLLCFGSGMEVVPNRGARRCRCREQERQRLLLTAARLPRRHAHCSFTNYHPAPGNVSQLRAMTDAVKIVEASASTYRGLLLTGSVGTGKTHLSVAILRGLIEKGVPCLFYEFGALLK
;
A
#
# COMPACT_ATOMS: atom_id res chain seq x y z
N MET A 1 3.33 -26.27 7.02
CA MET A 1 3.95 -25.01 7.49
C MET A 1 2.97 -23.87 7.26
N SER A 2 2.44 -23.26 8.34
CA SER A 2 1.38 -22.24 8.26
C SER A 2 2.00 -20.85 8.10
N ALA A 3 1.76 -20.21 6.95
CA ALA A 3 2.16 -18.82 6.72
C ALA A 3 1.23 -17.90 7.52
N ARG A 4 1.67 -17.51 8.73
CA ARG A 4 1.06 -16.43 9.51
C ARG A 4 1.55 -15.11 8.91
N GLN A 5 0.64 -14.31 8.36
CA GLN A 5 0.94 -12.96 7.90
C GLN A 5 0.10 -12.00 8.72
N ALA A 6 0.78 -11.09 9.42
CA ALA A 6 0.16 -10.01 10.17
C ALA A 6 0.31 -8.72 9.36
N VAL A 7 -0.80 -8.09 9.02
CA VAL A 7 -0.80 -6.71 8.51
C VAL A 7 -0.84 -5.80 9.72
N LYS A 8 0.34 -5.31 10.15
CA LYS A 8 0.40 -4.26 11.18
C LYS A 8 0.35 -2.90 10.49
N CYS A 9 -0.81 -2.26 10.54
CA CYS A 9 -0.93 -0.83 10.23
C CYS A 9 -0.25 -0.07 11.36
N LEU A 10 1.01 0.37 11.14
CA LEU A 10 1.72 1.20 12.11
C LEU A 10 1.06 2.57 12.13
N ARG A 11 0.43 2.96 13.26
CA ARG A 11 0.35 4.38 13.60
C ARG A 11 1.79 4.86 13.67
N LEU A 12 2.24 5.59 12.66
CA LEU A 12 3.56 6.23 12.69
C LEU A 12 3.51 7.32 13.76
N ASN A 13 3.95 6.99 14.98
CA ASN A 13 4.29 7.97 16.01
C ASN A 13 5.34 7.40 16.99
N GLU A 14 6.31 6.65 16.48
CA GLU A 14 7.53 6.29 17.20
C GLU A 14 8.71 6.39 16.21
N PRO A 15 9.83 7.03 16.57
CA PRO A 15 10.96 7.20 15.68
C PRO A 15 11.74 5.89 15.65
N LEU A 16 11.86 5.25 14.49
CA LEU A 16 12.78 4.13 14.32
C LEU A 16 13.90 4.55 13.38
N GLU A 17 14.99 5.03 13.97
CA GLU A 17 16.29 5.00 13.34
C GLU A 17 16.64 3.54 13.03
N ALA A 18 16.68 3.19 11.75
CA ALA A 18 17.21 1.92 11.29
C ALA A 18 17.92 2.13 9.96
N THR A 19 19.19 2.54 10.07
CA THR A 19 20.19 2.44 9.01
C THR A 19 20.42 0.97 8.66
N ILE A 20 20.01 0.54 7.47
CA ILE A 20 20.43 -0.74 6.88
C ILE A 20 20.74 -0.52 5.40
N SER A 21 22.01 -0.80 5.03
CA SER A 21 22.56 -0.66 3.69
C SER A 21 21.99 -1.69 2.72
N VAL A 22 21.43 -1.23 1.60
CA VAL A 22 20.95 -2.09 0.51
C VAL A 22 22.03 -2.16 -0.57
N ALA A 23 22.46 -3.39 -0.91
CA ALA A 23 23.44 -3.67 -1.95
C ALA A 23 22.93 -3.25 -3.35
N ARG A 24 23.87 -2.76 -4.18
CA ARG A 24 23.67 -2.14 -5.49
C ARG A 24 23.26 -3.14 -6.58
N GLU A 25 22.13 -2.87 -7.24
CA GLU A 25 21.77 -3.41 -8.56
C GLU A 25 21.98 -2.34 -9.66
N PRO A 26 22.19 -2.75 -10.94
CA PRO A 26 22.89 -1.94 -11.93
C PRO A 26 22.06 -0.76 -12.47
N ARG A 27 22.80 0.28 -12.88
CA ARG A 27 22.27 1.56 -13.39
C ARG A 27 21.42 1.35 -14.64
N LEU A 28 20.10 1.50 -14.48
CA LEU A 28 19.18 1.72 -15.59
C LEU A 28 19.37 3.16 -16.13
N ALA A 29 19.32 3.28 -17.45
CA ALA A 29 19.58 4.49 -18.23
C ALA A 29 18.86 5.76 -17.73
N ALA A 30 19.48 6.91 -18.01
CA ALA A 30 19.06 8.24 -17.58
C ALA A 30 17.54 8.44 -17.71
N ALA A 31 16.90 8.71 -16.57
CA ALA A 31 15.50 9.09 -16.51
C ALA A 31 15.30 10.38 -17.34
N PRO A 32 14.16 10.53 -18.05
CA PRO A 32 13.82 11.80 -18.67
C PRO A 32 13.80 12.89 -17.59
N GLU A 33 14.36 14.06 -17.90
CA GLU A 33 14.31 15.23 -17.02
C GLU A 33 12.88 15.41 -16.51
N PRO A 34 12.68 15.68 -15.20
CA PRO A 34 11.35 15.71 -14.63
C PRO A 34 10.56 16.82 -15.31
N ALA A 35 9.65 16.43 -16.20
CA ALA A 35 8.77 17.36 -16.88
C ALA A 35 7.96 18.12 -15.83
N THR A 36 8.25 19.41 -15.68
CA THR A 36 7.54 20.29 -14.76
C THR A 36 6.04 20.18 -15.04
N CYS A 37 5.25 19.92 -13.99
CA CYS A 37 3.81 19.69 -14.15
C CYS A 37 3.12 20.89 -14.83
N LEU A 38 2.47 20.66 -15.97
CA LEU A 38 1.82 21.70 -16.79
C LEU A 38 0.62 22.40 -16.12
N LEU A 39 0.14 21.89 -14.98
CA LEU A 39 -0.99 22.47 -14.26
C LEU A 39 -0.55 23.44 -13.16
N CYS A 40 0.54 23.11 -12.48
CA CYS A 40 1.02 23.90 -11.35
C CYS A 40 2.37 24.55 -11.59
N PHE A 41 3.04 24.22 -12.69
CA PHE A 41 4.36 24.71 -13.07
C PHE A 41 5.39 24.60 -11.93
N GLY A 42 5.30 23.52 -11.15
CA GLY A 42 6.17 23.27 -9.99
C GLY A 42 5.66 23.80 -8.65
N SER A 43 4.71 24.74 -8.64
CA SER A 43 4.17 25.32 -7.40
C SER A 43 3.44 24.31 -6.51
N GLY A 44 2.91 23.23 -7.11
CA GLY A 44 2.06 22.27 -6.40
C GLY A 44 0.62 22.73 -6.17
N MET A 45 0.23 23.90 -6.68
CA MET A 45 -1.12 24.44 -6.64
C MET A 45 -1.64 24.60 -8.08
N GLU A 46 -2.87 24.17 -8.34
CA GLU A 46 -3.56 24.44 -9.61
C GLU A 46 -4.73 25.39 -9.36
N VAL A 47 -4.93 26.33 -10.29
CA VAL A 47 -6.07 27.25 -10.25
C VAL A 47 -7.24 26.61 -10.96
N VAL A 48 -8.34 26.40 -10.24
CA VAL A 48 -9.57 25.86 -10.79
C VAL A 48 -10.53 27.01 -11.06
N PRO A 49 -11.03 27.15 -12.30
CA PRO A 49 -12.00 28.17 -12.64
C PRO A 49 -13.19 28.17 -11.67
N ASN A 50 -13.56 29.33 -11.15
CA ASN A 50 -14.68 29.53 -10.22
C ASN A 50 -14.57 28.78 -8.87
N ARG A 51 -13.41 28.20 -8.52
CA ARG A 51 -13.18 27.54 -7.21
C ARG A 51 -11.90 28.00 -6.49
N GLY A 52 -11.07 28.84 -7.13
CA GLY A 52 -9.81 29.30 -6.55
C GLY A 52 -8.66 28.30 -6.71
N ALA A 53 -7.67 28.35 -5.82
CA ALA A 53 -6.50 27.48 -5.88
C ALA A 53 -6.69 26.22 -5.02
N ARG A 54 -6.33 25.05 -5.56
CA ARG A 54 -6.28 23.78 -4.81
C ARG A 54 -4.92 23.09 -4.99
N ARG A 55 -4.61 22.11 -4.15
CA ARG A 55 -3.43 21.27 -4.36
C ARG A 55 -3.53 20.57 -5.71
N CYS A 56 -2.45 20.66 -6.49
CA CYS A 56 -2.36 20.05 -7.80
C CYS A 56 -2.36 18.52 -7.69
N ARG A 57 -3.04 17.87 -8.61
CA ARG A 57 -3.11 16.40 -8.69
C ARG A 57 -1.74 15.72 -8.76
N CYS A 58 -0.70 16.39 -9.27
CA CYS A 58 0.66 15.85 -9.30
C CYS A 58 1.24 15.62 -7.90
N ARG A 59 0.84 16.45 -6.91
CA ARG A 59 1.29 16.29 -5.51
C ARG A 59 0.63 15.09 -4.85
N GLU A 60 -0.64 14.81 -5.18
CA GLU A 60 -1.34 13.64 -4.66
C GLU A 60 -0.78 12.34 -5.27
N GLN A 61 -0.56 12.32 -6.59
CA GLN A 61 0.07 11.19 -7.27
C GLN A 61 1.47 10.90 -6.73
N GLU A 62 2.28 11.94 -6.54
CA GLU A 62 3.62 11.79 -5.97
C GLU A 62 3.55 11.28 -4.53
N ARG A 63 2.63 11.81 -3.71
CA ARG A 63 2.41 11.32 -2.35
C ARG A 63 2.07 9.83 -2.35
N GLN A 64 1.12 9.39 -3.17
CA GLN A 64 0.75 7.98 -3.28
C GLN A 64 1.93 7.11 -3.73
N ARG A 65 2.72 7.58 -4.70
CA ARG A 65 3.95 6.89 -5.17
C ARG A 65 4.97 6.72 -4.04
N LEU A 66 5.19 7.75 -3.25
CA LEU A 66 6.09 7.71 -2.10
C LEU A 66 5.59 6.75 -1.02
N LEU A 67 4.28 6.77 -0.70
CA LEU A 67 3.68 5.84 0.26
C LEU A 67 3.79 4.38 -0.20
N LEU A 68 3.51 4.10 -1.48
CA LEU A 68 3.69 2.76 -2.06
C LEU A 68 5.14 2.28 -1.96
N THR A 69 6.10 3.18 -2.22
CA THR A 69 7.53 2.88 -2.11
C THR A 69 7.92 2.58 -0.66
N ALA A 70 7.47 3.42 0.28
CA ALA A 70 7.72 3.27 1.71
C ALA A 70 7.12 1.97 2.28
N ALA A 71 6.07 1.44 1.65
CA ALA A 71 5.42 0.23 2.09
C ALA A 71 6.19 -1.07 1.82
N ARG A 72 7.26 -1.03 1.01
CA ARG A 72 8.17 -2.18 0.77
C ARG A 72 7.47 -3.45 0.23
N LEU A 73 6.45 -3.28 -0.61
CA LEU A 73 5.80 -4.41 -1.27
C LEU A 73 6.76 -5.12 -2.24
N PRO A 74 6.97 -6.44 -2.12
CA PRO A 74 7.74 -7.21 -3.09
C PRO A 74 7.12 -7.13 -4.50
N ARG A 75 7.96 -7.06 -5.54
CA ARG A 75 7.50 -6.95 -6.95
C ARG A 75 6.50 -8.05 -7.35
N ARG A 76 6.65 -9.26 -6.81
CA ARG A 76 5.72 -10.39 -7.07
C ARG A 76 4.28 -10.13 -6.61
N HIS A 77 4.05 -9.18 -5.71
CA HIS A 77 2.71 -8.79 -5.24
C HIS A 77 2.26 -7.44 -5.81
N ALA A 78 3.00 -6.87 -6.79
CA ALA A 78 2.69 -5.57 -7.37
C ALA A 78 1.36 -5.50 -8.12
N HIS A 79 0.76 -6.64 -8.46
CA HIS A 79 -0.53 -6.71 -9.14
C HIS A 79 -1.70 -7.02 -8.19
N CYS A 80 -1.47 -7.43 -6.94
CA CYS A 80 -2.55 -7.83 -6.04
C CYS A 80 -3.48 -6.65 -5.69
N SER A 81 -4.78 -6.79 -5.96
CA SER A 81 -5.83 -5.82 -5.63
C SER A 81 -7.12 -6.54 -5.21
N PHE A 82 -8.11 -5.80 -4.69
CA PHE A 82 -9.44 -6.37 -4.47
C PHE A 82 -10.13 -6.78 -5.77
N THR A 83 -9.87 -6.05 -6.87
CA THR A 83 -10.52 -6.27 -8.17
C THR A 83 -10.07 -7.54 -8.87
N ASN A 84 -8.90 -8.08 -8.55
CA ASN A 84 -8.40 -9.33 -9.11
C ASN A 84 -8.27 -10.47 -8.09
N TYR A 85 -8.81 -10.29 -6.89
CA TYR A 85 -8.96 -11.37 -5.93
C TYR A 85 -10.26 -12.13 -6.23
N HIS A 86 -10.13 -13.41 -6.55
CA HIS A 86 -11.27 -14.28 -6.86
C HIS A 86 -11.36 -15.40 -5.83
N PRO A 87 -12.31 -15.33 -4.88
CA PRO A 87 -12.58 -16.42 -3.95
C PRO A 87 -12.89 -17.71 -4.71
N ALA A 88 -12.41 -18.85 -4.20
CA ALA A 88 -12.78 -20.14 -4.76
C ALA A 88 -14.31 -20.34 -4.73
N PRO A 89 -14.92 -20.94 -5.77
CA PRO A 89 -16.36 -21.18 -5.81
C PRO A 89 -16.84 -21.93 -4.56
N GLY A 90 -17.91 -21.43 -3.93
CA GLY A 90 -18.47 -22.02 -2.71
C GLY A 90 -17.65 -21.80 -1.44
N ASN A 91 -16.50 -21.10 -1.50
CA ASN A 91 -15.68 -20.88 -0.32
C ASN A 91 -16.14 -19.65 0.48
N VAL A 92 -17.08 -19.89 1.39
CA VAL A 92 -17.65 -18.86 2.28
C VAL A 92 -16.58 -18.18 3.14
N SER A 93 -15.53 -18.90 3.55
CA SER A 93 -14.47 -18.33 4.40
C SER A 93 -13.64 -17.28 3.65
N GLN A 94 -13.33 -17.51 2.38
CA GLN A 94 -12.60 -16.56 1.55
C GLN A 94 -13.45 -15.33 1.20
N LEU A 95 -14.75 -15.53 0.97
CA LEU A 95 -15.70 -14.43 0.79
C LEU A 95 -15.79 -13.55 2.03
N ARG A 96 -15.93 -14.15 3.22
CA ARG A 96 -15.93 -13.39 4.49
C ARG A 96 -14.62 -12.63 4.69
N ALA A 97 -13.48 -13.28 4.44
CA ALA A 97 -12.17 -12.63 4.56
C ALA A 97 -12.03 -11.41 3.62
N MET A 98 -12.54 -11.50 2.39
CA MET A 98 -12.57 -10.38 1.46
C MET A 98 -13.47 -9.25 1.97
N THR A 99 -14.68 -9.57 2.43
CA THR A 99 -15.63 -8.59 2.97
C THR A 99 -15.04 -7.86 4.18
N ASP A 100 -14.41 -8.57 5.11
CA ASP A 100 -13.81 -7.96 6.30
C ASP A 100 -12.57 -7.14 5.95
N ALA A 101 -11.78 -7.57 4.95
CA ALA A 101 -10.67 -6.79 4.40
C ALA A 101 -11.14 -5.45 3.81
N VAL A 102 -12.25 -5.44 3.07
CA VAL A 102 -12.84 -4.20 2.52
C VAL A 102 -13.31 -3.27 3.65
N LYS A 103 -14.01 -3.81 4.67
CA LYS A 103 -14.45 -3.02 5.83
C LYS A 103 -13.31 -2.32 6.56
N ILE A 104 -12.14 -2.95 6.64
CA ILE A 104 -10.95 -2.33 7.27
C ILE A 104 -10.49 -1.13 6.47
N VAL A 105 -10.45 -1.24 5.15
CA VAL A 105 -10.09 -0.11 4.30
C VAL A 105 -11.12 1.00 4.45
N GLU A 106 -12.40 0.66 4.52
CA GLU A 106 -13.52 1.61 4.67
C GLU A 106 -13.58 2.29 6.04
N ALA A 107 -13.14 1.62 7.10
CA ALA A 107 -13.18 2.12 8.46
C ALA A 107 -12.34 3.40 8.67
N SER A 108 -12.82 4.26 9.58
CA SER A 108 -12.10 5.46 10.01
C SER A 108 -10.95 5.13 10.98
N ALA A 109 -9.99 6.05 11.11
CA ALA A 109 -8.77 5.88 11.89
C ALA A 109 -8.99 5.56 13.38
N SER A 110 -10.13 5.98 13.92
CA SER A 110 -10.54 5.73 15.31
C SER A 110 -11.07 4.30 15.55
N THR A 111 -11.46 3.58 14.50
CA THR A 111 -12.14 2.28 14.59
C THR A 111 -11.25 1.11 14.15
N TYR A 112 -9.97 1.36 13.87
CA TYR A 112 -9.07 0.31 13.38
C TYR A 112 -8.93 -0.85 14.38
N ARG A 113 -9.31 -2.04 13.92
CA ARG A 113 -8.96 -3.33 14.54
C ARG A 113 -7.98 -4.06 13.63
N GLY A 114 -7.05 -4.81 14.23
CA GLY A 114 -6.16 -5.68 13.47
C GLY A 114 -6.93 -6.84 12.85
N LEU A 115 -6.47 -7.33 11.69
CA LEU A 115 -7.00 -8.51 11.01
C LEU A 115 -5.94 -9.58 10.91
N LEU A 116 -6.30 -10.80 11.31
CA LEU A 116 -5.47 -11.98 11.18
C LEU A 116 -6.11 -12.93 10.17
N LEU A 117 -5.47 -13.09 9.02
CA LEU A 117 -5.86 -14.05 8.01
C LEU A 117 -5.15 -15.39 8.25
N THR A 118 -5.90 -16.47 8.41
CA THR A 118 -5.37 -17.82 8.62
C THR A 118 -5.96 -18.81 7.60
N GLY A 119 -5.22 -19.88 7.30
CA GLY A 119 -5.66 -20.91 6.35
C GLY A 119 -4.51 -21.53 5.56
N SER A 120 -4.84 -22.52 4.74
CA SER A 120 -3.89 -23.28 3.92
C SER A 120 -3.06 -22.43 2.97
N VAL A 121 -1.94 -22.97 2.47
CA VAL A 121 -1.11 -22.29 1.47
C VAL A 121 -1.92 -22.08 0.19
N GLY A 122 -1.69 -20.97 -0.51
CA GLY A 122 -2.37 -20.68 -1.78
C GLY A 122 -3.77 -20.10 -1.67
N THR A 123 -4.34 -19.90 -0.47
CA THR A 123 -5.69 -19.34 -0.29
C THR A 123 -5.78 -17.81 -0.39
N GLY A 124 -4.71 -17.14 -0.85
CA GLY A 124 -4.73 -15.69 -1.11
C GLY A 124 -4.63 -14.77 0.12
N LYS A 125 -4.13 -15.25 1.27
CA LYS A 125 -3.88 -14.41 2.47
C LYS A 125 -2.97 -13.21 2.18
N THR A 126 -1.84 -13.45 1.51
CA THR A 126 -0.92 -12.37 1.10
C THR A 126 -1.60 -11.41 0.15
N HIS A 127 -2.40 -11.93 -0.78
CA HIS A 127 -3.11 -11.12 -1.77
C HIS A 127 -4.05 -10.13 -1.08
N LEU A 128 -4.91 -10.61 -0.19
CA LEU A 128 -5.81 -9.76 0.59
C LEU A 128 -5.05 -8.75 1.45
N SER A 129 -3.94 -9.17 2.08
CA SER A 129 -3.09 -8.28 2.87
C SER A 129 -2.55 -7.11 2.04
N VAL A 130 -2.10 -7.38 0.82
CA VAL A 130 -1.59 -6.36 -0.10
C VAL A 130 -2.71 -5.49 -0.66
N ALA A 131 -3.90 -6.06 -0.91
CA ALA A 131 -5.07 -5.31 -1.34
C ALA A 131 -5.53 -4.31 -0.26
N ILE A 132 -5.58 -4.72 1.01
CA ILE A 132 -5.87 -3.82 2.14
C ILE A 132 -4.86 -2.68 2.18
N LEU A 133 -3.57 -3.01 2.13
CA LEU A 133 -2.49 -2.03 2.20
C LEU A 133 -2.62 -0.98 1.09
N ARG A 134 -2.90 -1.39 -0.14
CA ARG A 134 -3.13 -0.47 -1.26
C ARG A 134 -4.32 0.45 -1.03
N GLY A 135 -5.46 -0.10 -0.60
CA GLY A 135 -6.64 0.70 -0.30
C GLY A 135 -6.38 1.73 0.81
N LEU A 136 -5.58 1.38 1.81
CA LEU A 136 -5.15 2.32 2.85
C LEU A 136 -4.22 3.42 2.31
N ILE A 137 -3.27 3.07 1.43
CA ILE A 137 -2.38 4.05 0.79
C ILE A 137 -3.14 4.99 -0.14
N GLU A 138 -4.14 4.51 -0.86
CA GLU A 138 -5.03 5.34 -1.68
C GLU A 138 -5.76 6.39 -0.84
N LYS A 139 -6.09 6.05 0.43
CA LYS A 139 -6.61 6.99 1.44
C LYS A 139 -5.52 7.85 2.11
N GLY A 140 -4.27 7.75 1.66
CA GLY A 140 -3.15 8.50 2.19
C GLY A 140 -2.61 8.00 3.53
N VAL A 141 -2.97 6.78 3.94
CA VAL A 141 -2.51 6.14 5.18
C VAL A 141 -1.14 5.48 4.95
N PRO A 142 -0.10 5.87 5.71
CA PRO A 142 1.20 5.22 5.64
C PRO A 142 1.12 3.76 6.08
N CYS A 143 1.69 2.87 5.28
CA CYS A 143 1.66 1.43 5.52
C CYS A 143 3.04 0.82 5.35
N LEU A 144 3.23 -0.39 5.90
CA LEU A 144 4.48 -1.15 5.81
C LEU A 144 4.19 -2.64 5.72
N PHE A 145 4.87 -3.31 4.79
CA PHE A 145 4.78 -4.75 4.59
C PHE A 145 6.07 -5.44 5.05
N TYR A 146 5.91 -6.52 5.81
CA TYR A 146 7.00 -7.40 6.21
C TYR A 146 6.62 -8.87 6.04
N GLU A 147 7.59 -9.66 5.61
CA GLU A 147 7.49 -11.11 5.62
C GLU A 147 8.20 -11.66 6.84
N PHE A 148 7.58 -12.63 7.50
CA PHE A 148 8.12 -13.21 8.73
C PHE A 148 9.54 -13.76 8.55
N GLY A 149 9.86 -14.37 7.41
CA GLY A 149 11.21 -14.86 7.11
C GLY A 149 12.29 -13.77 7.01
N ALA A 150 11.90 -12.51 6.78
CA ALA A 150 12.83 -11.39 6.79
C ALA A 150 13.16 -10.89 8.20
N LEU A 151 12.42 -11.32 9.23
CA LEU A 151 12.59 -10.90 10.63
C LEU A 151 13.45 -11.86 11.47
N LEU A 152 13.87 -12.98 10.89
CA LEU A 152 14.63 -14.04 11.58
C LEU A 152 16.10 -14.10 11.15
N LYS A 153 16.61 -13.03 10.53
CA LYS A 153 18.01 -12.84 10.17
C LYS A 153 18.57 -11.71 11.00
#